data_AF-A0A424I199-F1
#
_entry.id   AF-A0A424I199-F1
#
_cell.length_a   1.000
_cell.length_b   1.000
_cell.length_c   1.000
_cell.angle_alpha   90.00
_cell.angle_beta   90.00
_cell.angle_gamma   90.00
#
_symmetry.space_group_name_H-M   'P 1'
#
loop_
_entity.id
_entity.type
_entity.pdbx_description
1 polymer ?
#
loop_
_entity_poly.entity_id
_entity_poly.type
_entity_poly.pdbx_seq_one_letter_code
_entity_poly.pdbx_strand_id
1 'polypeptide(L)' 'MFGKFPVLRRVSIYIILSYAALVLVNNSGYELDNMWIIYAPMFIGIYIFSRWLDSKLPAPTASQENEKQD' A
#
# COMPACT_ATOMS: atom_id res chain seq x y z
N MET A 1 -1.68 -14.89 9.99
CA MET A 1 -3.05 -14.34 10.07
C MET A 1 -3.41 -13.33 8.97
N PHE A 2 -2.45 -12.67 8.29
CA PHE A 2 -2.73 -11.65 7.27
C PHE A 2 -3.28 -12.15 5.92
N GLY A 3 -3.26 -13.46 5.65
CA GLY A 3 -3.75 -14.04 4.39
C GLY A 3 -5.28 -14.01 4.22
N LYS A 4 -6.06 -13.73 5.26
CA LYS A 4 -7.54 -13.80 5.22
C LYS A 4 -8.22 -12.48 4.83
N PHE A 5 -7.49 -11.37 4.78
CA PHE A 5 -8.09 -10.04 4.60
C PHE A 5 -7.42 -9.26 3.46
N PRO A 6 -7.94 -9.36 2.21
CA PRO A 6 -7.38 -8.66 1.06
C PRO A 6 -7.38 -7.14 1.25
N VAL A 7 -8.31 -6.60 2.05
CA VAL A 7 -8.34 -5.19 2.44
C VAL A 7 -7.14 -4.83 3.29
N LEU A 8 -6.79 -5.66 4.28
CA LEU A 8 -5.67 -5.39 5.19
C LEU A 8 -4.33 -5.37 4.44
N ARG A 9 -4.17 -6.26 3.44
CA ARG A 9 -2.99 -6.26 2.55
C ARG A 9 -2.89 -4.97 1.75
N ARG A 10 -3.98 -4.50 1.16
CA ARG A 10 -4.01 -3.25 0.38
C ARG A 10 -3.66 -2.04 1.25
N VAL A 11 -4.27 -1.97 2.43
CA VAL A 11 -4.05 -0.90 3.39
C VAL A 11 -2.60 -0.91 3.90
N SER A 12 -2.05 -2.07 4.22
CA SER A 12 -0.67 -2.17 4.71
C SER A 12 0.35 -1.76 3.65
N ILE A 13 0.19 -2.21 2.40
CA ILE A 13 1.06 -1.81 1.28
C ILE A 13 1.03 -0.27 1.12
N TYR A 14 -0.16 0.32 1.10
CA TYR A 14 -0.30 1.76 0.96
C TYR A 14 0.33 2.54 2.12
N ILE A 15 0.09 2.10 3.37
CA ILE A 15 0.65 2.75 4.56
C ILE A 15 2.17 2.70 4.57
N ILE A 16 2.77 1.53 4.31
CA ILE A 16 4.23 1.36 4.37
C ILE A 16 4.90 2.22 3.30
N LEU A 17 4.41 2.20 2.07
CA LEU A 17 4.96 3.01 0.97
C LEU A 17 4.79 4.51 1.24
N SER A 18 3.62 4.91 1.73
CA SER A 18 3.34 6.30 2.12
C SER A 18 4.30 6.80 3.20
N TYR A 19 4.50 6.00 4.25
CA TYR A 19 5.41 6.35 5.34
C TYR A 19 6.87 6.43 4.86
N ALA A 20 7.32 5.46 4.06
CA ALA A 20 8.67 5.47 3.51
C ALA A 20 8.94 6.72 2.65
N ALA A 21 7.97 7.10 1.80
CA ALA A 21 8.09 8.29 0.98
C ALA A 21 8.08 9.59 1.80
N LEU A 22 7.25 9.67 2.84
CA LEU A 22 7.25 10.80 3.77
C LEU A 22 8.60 10.95 4.48
N VAL A 23 9.18 9.84 4.95
CA VAL A 23 10.51 9.86 5.58
C VAL A 23 11.55 10.38 4.58
N LEU A 24 11.53 9.90 3.34
CA LEU A 24 12.48 10.35 2.32
C LEU A 24 12.33 11.85 2.01
N VAL A 25 11.11 12.32 1.76
CA VAL A 25 10.86 13.73 1.44
C VAL A 25 11.18 14.64 2.63
N ASN A 26 10.77 14.28 3.85
CA ASN A 26 10.99 15.11 5.03
C ASN A 26 12.46 15.19 5.44
N ASN A 27 13.28 14.19 5.06
CA ASN A 27 14.72 14.19 5.33
C ASN A 27 15.55 14.64 4.11
N SER A 28 14.93 15.02 3.01
CA SER A 28 15.63 15.46 1.79
C SER A 28 16.19 16.89 1.90
N GLY A 29 15.78 17.66 2.91
CA GLY A 29 16.13 19.08 3.05
C GLY A 29 15.36 20.01 2.10
N TYR A 30 14.32 19.52 1.41
CA TYR A 30 13.44 20.40 0.63
C TYR A 30 12.64 21.33 1.55
N GLU A 31 12.91 22.63 1.46
CA GLU A 31 12.18 23.69 2.14
C GLU A 31 11.43 24.54 1.12
N LEU A 32 10.44 23.93 0.46
CA LEU A 32 9.55 24.68 -0.43
C LEU A 32 8.46 25.36 0.39
N ASP A 33 8.17 26.62 0.08
CA ASP A 33 7.01 27.35 0.62
C ASP A 33 5.69 26.57 0.40
N ASN A 34 5.63 25.81 -0.69
CA ASN A 34 4.48 25.02 -1.12
C ASN A 34 4.80 23.53 -1.16
N MET A 35 5.11 22.91 -0.01
CA MET A 35 5.39 21.47 0.06
C MET A 35 4.27 20.57 -0.50
N TRP A 36 3.03 21.05 -0.58
CA TRP A 36 1.92 20.32 -1.19
C TRP A 36 2.20 19.93 -2.66
N ILE A 37 3.04 20.70 -3.36
CA ILE A 37 3.48 20.41 -4.74
C ILE A 37 4.30 19.12 -4.80
N ILE A 38 4.99 18.74 -3.71
CA ILE A 38 5.66 17.45 -3.59
C ILE A 38 4.68 16.40 -3.06
N TYR A 39 4.01 16.69 -1.94
CA TYR A 39 3.20 15.68 -1.26
C TYR A 39 2.01 15.20 -2.07
N ALA A 40 1.27 16.09 -2.75
CA ALA A 40 0.08 15.70 -3.51
C ALA A 40 0.38 14.72 -4.65
N PRO A 41 1.31 15.01 -5.60
CA PRO A 41 1.65 14.05 -6.64
C PRO A 41 2.35 12.80 -6.07
N MET A 42 3.12 12.93 -5.00
CA MET A 42 3.73 11.78 -4.31
C MET A 42 2.65 10.78 -3.85
N PHE A 43 1.62 11.23 -3.13
CA PHE A 43 0.56 10.34 -2.65
C PHE A 43 -0.28 9.74 -3.78
N ILE A 44 -0.51 10.48 -4.87
CA ILE A 44 -1.16 9.95 -6.07
C ILE A 44 -0.31 8.84 -6.69
N GLY A 45 1.00 9.07 -6.84
CA GLY A 45 1.95 8.08 -7.35
C GLY A 45 1.98 6.81 -6.51
N ILE A 46 2.03 6.96 -5.18
CA ILE A 46 1.99 5.84 -4.24
C ILE A 46 0.67 5.08 -4.33
N TYR A 47 -0.45 5.77 -4.46
CA TYR A 47 -1.75 5.11 -4.62
C TYR A 47 -1.77 4.23 -5.88
N ILE A 48 -1.38 4.77 -7.04
CA ILE A 48 -1.33 4.03 -8.29
C ILE A 48 -0.36 2.84 -8.18
N PHE A 49 0.83 3.07 -7.63
CA PHE A 49 1.85 2.05 -7.49
C PHE A 49 1.44 0.94 -6.50
N SER A 50 0.83 1.30 -5.37
CA SER A 50 0.30 0.34 -4.40
C SER A 50 -0.79 -0.55 -5.01
N ARG A 51 -1.65 0.02 -5.86
CA ARG A 51 -2.70 -0.73 -6.56
C ARG A 51 -2.13 -1.68 -7.60
N TRP A 52 -1.13 -1.21 -8.35
CA TRP A 52 -0.39 -2.04 -9.30
C TRP A 52 0.33 -3.19 -8.57
N LEU A 53 1.00 -2.92 -7.45
CA LEU A 53 1.69 -3.93 -6.66
C LEU A 53 0.73 -4.99 -6.10
N ASP A 54 -0.40 -4.57 -5.51
CA ASP A 54 -1.43 -5.51 -5.03
C ASP A 54 -2.00 -6.38 -6.16
N SER A 55 -2.12 -5.84 -7.38
CA SER A 55 -2.60 -6.60 -8.55
C SER A 55 -1.63 -7.68 -9.04
N LYS A 56 -0.33 -7.55 -8.74
CA LYS A 56 0.69 -8.54 -9.09
C LYS A 56 0.78 -9.67 -8.07
N LEU A 57 0.23 -9.50 -6.87
CA LEU A 57 0.25 -10.50 -5.83
C LEU A 57 -0.87 -11.53 -6.06
N PRO A 58 -0.59 -12.84 -5.85
CA PRO A 58 -1.61 -13.87 -5.97
C PRO A 58 -2.79 -13.56 -5.05
N ALA A 59 -4.00 -13.90 -5.52
CA ALA A 59 -5.19 -13.85 -4.68
C ALA A 59 -4.93 -14.71 -3.43
N PRO A 60 -5.35 -14.26 -2.23
CA PRO A 60 -5.28 -15.13 -1.08
C PRO A 60 -6.11 -16.37 -1.42
N THR A 61 -5.46 -17.53 -1.49
CA THR A 61 -6.12 -18.80 -1.68
C THR A 61 -7.17 -18.92 -0.60
N ALA A 62 -8.45 -18.86 -0.99
CA ALA A 62 -9.52 -19.31 -0.13
C ALA A 62 -9.16 -20.75 0.22
N SER A 63 -8.78 -20.99 1.47
CA SER A 63 -8.70 -22.33 2.02
C SER A 63 -10.09 -22.94 1.87
N GLN A 64 -10.28 -23.69 0.78
CA GLN A 64 -11.35 -24.64 0.56
C GLN A 64 -11.13 -25.76 1.59
N GLU A 65 -11.53 -25.50 2.83
CA GLU A 65 -11.49 -26.44 3.94
C GLU A 65 -12.82 -26.27 4.68
N ASN A 66 -13.91 -26.62 4.01
CA ASN A 66 -15.23 -26.91 4.59
C ASN A 66 -16.20 -27.36 3.47
N GLU A 67 -15.94 -28.53 2.87
CA GLU A 67 -16.99 -29.36 2.25
C GLU A 67 -16.54 -30.84 2.15
N LYS A 68 -15.92 -31.33 3.23
CA LYS A 68 -15.83 -32.77 3.53
C LYS A 68 -16.29 -32.96 4.97
N GLN A 69 -17.60 -32.84 5.16
CA GLN A 69 -18.35 -33.17 6.36
C GLN A 69 -19.82 -33.18 5.89
N ASP A 70 -20.56 -34.27 5.75
CA ASP A 70 -20.43 -35.70 6.05
C ASP A 70 -21.23 -36.49 4.99
#